data_AF-A0A510DZ25-F1
#
_entry.id   AF-A0A510DZ25-F1
#
_cell.length_a   1.000
_cell.length_b   1.000
_cell.length_c   1.000
_cell.angle_alpha   90.00
_cell.angle_beta   90.00
_cell.angle_gamma   90.00
#
_symmetry.space_group_name_H-M   'P 1'
#
loop_
_entity.id
_entity.type
_entity.pdbx_description
1 polymer ?
#
loop_
_entity_poly.entity_id
_entity_poly.type
_entity_poly.pdbx_seq_one_letter_code
_entity_poly.pdbx_strand_id
1 'polypeptide(L)'
;MELVEIAKKLKELGTEYEENLDLLLNELNKHVTTECVALDMEDSLFPIYSISNVKAEAILALPYKCMGRIGFLIINERGLFFEDMQGQSKLLKGFKDEKI
;
A
#
# COMPACT_ATOMS: atom_id res chain seq x y z
N MET A 1 27.23 -11.45 -20.88
CA MET A 1 26.67 -10.09 -21.12
C MET A 1 25.26 -9.95 -20.57
N GLU A 2 24.45 -11.02 -20.56
CA GLU A 2 23.09 -11.07 -19.99
C GLU A 2 22.95 -10.53 -18.54
N LEU A 3 23.90 -10.83 -17.64
CA LEU A 3 23.83 -10.39 -16.24
C LEU A 3 23.79 -8.85 -16.08
N VAL A 4 24.57 -8.13 -16.89
CA VAL A 4 24.64 -6.66 -16.82
C VAL A 4 23.36 -6.03 -17.37
N GLU A 5 22.76 -6.63 -18.39
CA GLU A 5 21.50 -6.16 -18.98
C GLU A 5 20.33 -6.38 -18.00
N ILE A 6 20.28 -7.54 -17.33
CA ILE A 6 19.31 -7.80 -16.26
C ILE A 6 19.48 -6.76 -15.14
N ALA A 7 20.71 -6.51 -14.69
CA ALA A 7 20.98 -5.53 -13.64
C ALA A 7 20.54 -4.10 -14.03
N LYS A 8 20.77 -3.70 -15.29
CA LYS A 8 20.30 -2.40 -15.81
C LYS A 8 18.77 -2.31 -15.81
N LYS A 9 18.09 -3.36 -16.28
CA LYS A 9 16.62 -3.40 -16.30
C LYS A 9 16.02 -3.33 -14.89
N LEU A 10 16.63 -4.04 -13.93
CA LEU A 10 16.21 -3.97 -12.53
C LEU A 10 16.42 -2.58 -11.94
N LYS A 11 17.52 -1.91 -12.28
CA LYS A 11 17.78 -0.54 -11.84
C LYS A 11 16.71 0.43 -12.37
N GLU A 12 16.39 0.35 -13.66
CA GLU A 12 15.37 1.21 -14.28
C GLU A 12 14.00 0.99 -13.64
N LEU A 13 13.57 -0.27 -13.51
CA LEU A 13 12.30 -0.63 -12.84
C LEU A 13 12.27 -0.21 -11.37
N GLY A 14 13.38 -0.37 -10.65
CA GLY A 14 13.50 0.05 -9.26
C GLY A 14 13.37 1.56 -9.10
N THR A 15 13.97 2.33 -10.01
CA THR A 15 13.88 3.80 -10.01
C THR A 15 12.43 4.23 -10.25
N GLU A 16 11.79 3.68 -11.29
CA GLU A 16 10.38 3.98 -11.60
C GLU A 16 9.44 3.54 -10.45
N TYR A 17 9.74 2.42 -9.80
CA TYR A 17 9.01 1.96 -8.64
C TYR A 17 9.11 2.93 -7.46
N GLU A 18 10.32 3.38 -7.11
CA GLU A 18 10.56 4.33 -6.02
C GLU A 18 9.83 5.65 -6.27
N GLU A 19 9.93 6.21 -7.49
CA GLU A 19 9.25 7.45 -7.87
C GLU A 19 7.72 7.33 -7.76
N ASN A 20 7.14 6.23 -8.26
CA ASN A 20 5.69 6.00 -8.18
C ASN A 20 5.23 5.73 -6.74
N LEU A 21 6.04 5.04 -5.95
CA LEU A 21 5.74 4.77 -4.56
C LEU A 21 5.70 6.06 -3.75
N ASP A 22 6.67 6.95 -3.94
CA ASP A 22 6.70 8.25 -3.26
C ASP A 22 5.45 9.08 -3.59
N LEU A 23 5.06 9.14 -4.86
CA LEU A 23 3.81 9.80 -5.28
C LEU A 23 2.60 9.19 -4.59
N LEU A 24 2.51 7.86 -4.56
CA LEU A 24 1.40 7.14 -3.94
C LEU A 24 1.33 7.37 -2.43
N LEU A 25 2.45 7.30 -1.71
CA LEU A 25 2.50 7.54 -0.27
C LEU A 25 2.10 8.98 0.06
N ASN A 26 2.53 9.95 -0.75
CA ASN A 26 2.12 11.34 -0.62
C ASN A 26 0.61 11.52 -0.82
N GLU A 27 -0.01 10.85 -1.80
CA GLU A 27 -1.47 10.89 -1.97
C GLU A 27 -2.21 10.16 -0.84
N LEU A 28 -1.72 9.01 -0.39
CA LEU A 28 -2.29 8.26 0.72
C LEU A 28 -2.31 9.07 2.01
N ASN A 29 -1.22 9.78 2.32
CA ASN A 29 -1.16 10.63 3.51
C ASN A 29 -2.23 11.73 3.53
N LYS A 30 -2.77 12.14 2.37
CA LYS A 30 -3.90 13.07 2.28
C LYS A 30 -5.27 12.43 2.53
N HIS A 31 -5.34 11.10 2.51
CA HIS A 31 -6.60 10.34 2.60
C HIS A 31 -6.71 9.48 3.85
N VAL A 32 -5.57 9.12 4.43
CA VAL A 32 -5.48 8.38 5.68
C VAL A 32 -5.84 9.31 6.84
N THR A 33 -6.71 8.84 7.74
CA THR A 33 -7.16 9.62 8.90
C THR A 33 -6.05 9.74 9.94
N THR A 34 -6.16 10.70 10.86
CA THR A 34 -5.22 10.87 11.99
C THR A 34 -5.13 9.66 12.93
N GLU A 35 -6.05 8.69 12.79
CA GLU A 35 -6.09 7.46 13.57
C GLU A 35 -5.24 6.32 12.97
N CYS A 36 -4.60 6.58 11.83
CA CYS A 36 -3.77 5.64 11.10
C CYS A 36 -2.33 6.15 11.01
N VAL A 37 -1.38 5.32 11.42
CA VAL A 37 0.05 5.64 11.36
C VAL A 37 0.74 4.53 10.60
N ALA A 38 1.58 4.90 9.64
CA ALA A 38 2.46 3.95 8.96
C ALA A 38 3.35 3.27 10.00
N LEU A 39 3.50 1.95 9.91
CA LEU A 39 4.43 1.26 10.79
C LEU A 39 5.83 1.42 10.21
N ASP A 40 6.73 2.10 10.94
CA ASP A 40 8.17 2.05 10.71
C ASP A 40 8.63 0.62 11.00
N MET A 41 8.53 -0.25 10.00
CA MET A 41 9.22 -1.53 10.04
C MET A 41 10.67 -1.21 9.69
N GLU A 42 11.51 -0.99 10.71
CA GLU A 42 12.93 -0.63 10.55
C GLU A 42 13.76 -1.63 9.71
N ASP A 43 13.17 -2.73 9.23
CA ASP A 43 13.77 -3.69 8.29
C ASP A 43 13.00 -3.89 6.97
N SER A 44 11.83 -3.28 6.76
CA SER A 44 11.05 -3.47 5.52
C SER A 44 11.36 -2.35 4.52
N LEU A 45 12.43 -2.53 3.75
CA LEU A 45 12.76 -1.68 2.60
C LEU A 45 11.72 -1.72 1.47
N PHE A 46 10.53 -2.27 1.69
CA PHE A 46 9.61 -2.54 0.58
C PHE A 46 8.15 -2.56 1.01
N PRO A 47 7.32 -1.67 0.47
CA PRO A 47 5.90 -1.96 0.28
C PRO A 47 5.78 -2.96 -0.87
N ILE A 48 6.16 -4.21 -0.59
CA ILE A 48 6.09 -5.30 -1.55
C ILE A 48 5.04 -6.29 -1.07
N TYR A 49 3.93 -6.26 -1.78
CA TYR A 49 3.11 -7.45 -2.03
C TYR A 49 2.54 -8.16 -0.80
N SER A 50 2.05 -7.42 0.18
CA SER A 50 1.15 -8.04 1.17
C SER A 50 -0.24 -8.33 0.60
N ILE A 51 -0.47 -8.21 -0.73
CA ILE A 51 -1.72 -8.66 -1.37
C ILE A 51 -1.96 -10.16 -1.10
N SER A 52 -0.91 -10.97 -0.95
CA SER A 52 -1.03 -12.38 -0.57
C SER A 52 -1.40 -12.60 0.89
N ASN A 53 -1.16 -11.60 1.75
CA ASN A 53 -1.43 -11.72 3.19
C ASN A 53 -2.73 -11.01 3.60
N VAL A 54 -3.45 -10.41 2.64
CA VAL A 54 -4.78 -9.84 2.86
C VAL A 54 -5.83 -10.70 2.16
N LYS A 55 -7.01 -10.77 2.75
CA LYS A 55 -8.15 -11.52 2.21
C LYS A 55 -8.97 -10.69 1.23
N ALA A 56 -8.94 -9.36 1.38
CA ALA A 56 -9.60 -8.46 0.44
C ALA A 56 -8.88 -8.40 -0.91
N GLU A 57 -9.65 -8.22 -1.98
CA GLU A 57 -9.10 -7.91 -3.31
C GLU A 57 -8.30 -6.61 -3.22
N ALA A 58 -6.97 -6.72 -3.27
CA ALA A 58 -6.03 -5.62 -3.07
C ALA A 58 -5.15 -5.44 -4.30
N ILE A 59 -5.05 -4.21 -4.79
CA ILE A 59 -4.01 -3.80 -5.73
C ILE A 59 -2.70 -3.57 -4.97
N LEU A 60 -2.81 -2.94 -3.79
CA LEU A 60 -1.70 -2.71 -2.87
C LEU A 60 -2.15 -2.87 -1.42
N ALA A 61 -1.25 -3.35 -0.58
CA ALA A 61 -1.42 -3.45 0.86
C ALA A 61 -0.17 -2.92 1.56
N LEU A 62 -0.35 -1.96 2.48
CA LEU A 62 0.73 -1.31 3.21
C LEU A 62 0.56 -1.55 4.71
N PRO A 63 1.62 -1.86 5.46
CA PRO A 63 1.51 -2.10 6.89
C PRO A 63 1.19 -0.80 7.65
N TYR A 64 0.07 -0.81 8.37
CA TYR A 64 -0.41 0.35 9.12
C TYR A 64 -0.90 -0.07 10.49
N LYS A 65 -0.85 0.88 11.42
CA LYS A 65 -1.59 0.82 12.67
C LYS A 65 -2.74 1.82 12.60
N CYS A 66 -3.97 1.31 12.46
CA CYS A 66 -5.18 2.11 12.41
C CYS A 66 -6.09 1.80 13.60
N MET A 67 -6.65 2.84 14.24
CA MET A 67 -7.60 2.69 15.36
C MET A 67 -7.06 1.78 16.48
N GLY A 68 -5.76 1.85 16.75
CA GLY A 68 -5.08 1.01 17.74
C GLY A 68 -4.80 -0.44 17.33
N ARG A 69 -5.19 -0.87 16.13
CA ARG A 69 -4.95 -2.22 15.58
C ARG A 69 -3.86 -2.22 14.53
N ILE A 70 -3.03 -3.25 14.53
CA ILE A 70 -2.05 -3.51 13.47
C ILE A 70 -2.73 -4.28 12.34
N GLY A 71 -2.39 -3.92 11.10
CA GLY A 71 -2.93 -4.57 9.92
C GLY A 71 -2.39 -3.93 8.65
N PHE A 72 -3.22 -3.91 7.61
CA PHE A 72 -2.86 -3.40 6.30
C PHE A 72 -3.85 -2.35 5.83
N LEU A 73 -3.32 -1.22 5.35
CA LEU A 73 -4.06 -0.29 4.53
C LEU A 73 -4.10 -0.84 3.09
N ILE A 74 -5.29 -1.13 2.58
CA ILE A 74 -5.52 -1.77 1.29
C ILE A 74 -6.09 -0.77 0.31
N ILE A 75 -5.55 -0.75 -0.92
CA ILE A 75 -6.08 0.02 -2.05
C ILE A 75 -6.66 -0.95 -3.06
N ASN A 76 -7.89 -0.70 -3.51
CA ASN A 76 -8.48 -1.37 -4.68
C ASN A 76 -9.39 -0.41 -5.47
N GLU A 77 -9.97 -0.92 -6.55
CA GLU A 77 -10.88 -0.17 -7.45
C GLU A 77 -12.09 0.47 -6.74
N ARG A 78 -12.46 0.00 -5.55
CA ARG A 78 -13.61 0.53 -4.79
C ARG A 78 -13.20 1.65 -3.85
N GLY A 79 -11.96 1.65 -3.36
CA GLY A 79 -11.56 2.56 -2.30
C GLY A 79 -10.32 2.14 -1.51
N LEU A 80 -10.11 2.88 -0.43
CA LEU A 80 -9.15 2.64 0.63
C LEU A 80 -9.81 1.89 1.78
N PHE A 81 -9.21 0.79 2.20
CA PHE A 81 -9.66 -0.08 3.28
C PHE A 81 -8.57 -0.26 4.33
N PHE A 82 -8.96 -0.66 5.54
CA PHE A 82 -8.05 -1.21 6.52
C PHE A 82 -8.48 -2.64 6.83
N GLU A 83 -7.55 -3.60 6.69
CA GLU A 83 -7.75 -4.98 7.09
C GLU A 83 -6.86 -5.29 8.29
N ASP A 84 -7.45 -5.74 9.40
CA ASP A 84 -6.66 -6.18 10.54
C ASP A 84 -6.04 -7.57 10.33
N MET A 85 -5.14 -7.98 11.22
CA MET A 85 -4.48 -9.30 11.14
C MET A 85 -5.44 -10.50 11.23
N GLN A 86 -6.72 -10.31 11.57
CA GLN A 86 -7.73 -11.36 11.57
C GLN A 86 -8.47 -11.46 10.21
N GLY A 87 -8.20 -10.51 9.31
CA GLY A 87 -8.85 -10.39 8.01
C GLY A 87 -10.17 -9.61 8.07
N GLN A 88 -10.41 -8.82 9.13
CA GLN A 88 -11.58 -7.94 9.17
C GLN A 88 -11.26 -6.65 8.43
N SER A 89 -11.96 -6.44 7.31
CA SER A 89 -11.81 -5.27 6.44
C SER A 89 -12.86 -4.19 6.74
N LYS A 90 -12.41 -2.93 6.83
CA LYS A 90 -13.25 -1.74 7.00
C LYS A 90 -12.94 -0.73 5.90
N LEU A 91 -13.97 -0.21 5.24
CA LEU A 91 -13.83 0.91 4.29
C LEU A 91 -13.45 2.18 5.05
N LEU A 92 -12.37 2.82 4.61
CA LEU A 92 -11.96 4.14 5.10
C LEU A 92 -12.41 5.25 4.15
N LYS A 93 -12.31 5.02 2.83
CA LYS A 93 -12.72 6.00 1.82
C LYS A 93 -13.08 5.31 0.51
N GLY A 94 -14.23 5.64 -0.07
CA GLY A 94 -14.63 5.17 -1.41
C GLY A 94 -14.05 6.05 -2.53
N PHE A 95 -13.75 5.45 -3.69
CA PHE A 95 -13.30 6.17 -4.88
C PHE A 95 -14.41 6.40 -5.93
N LYS A 96 -15.62 5.87 -5.72
CA LYS A 96 -16.74 6.16 -6.61
C LYS A 96 -17.24 7.60 -6.38
N ASP A 97 -17.32 8.35 -7.47
CA ASP A 97 -18.10 9.57 -7.58
C ASP A 97 -19.53 9.32 -7.09
N GLU A 98 -19.90 9.94 -5.98
CA GLU A 98 -21.31 10.19 -5.68
C GLU A 98 -21.83 11.24 -6.68
N LYS A 99 -22.13 10.80 -7.90
CA LYS A 99 -23.12 11.50 -8.72
C LYS A 99 -24.50 11.05 -8.26
N ILE A 100 -25.04 11.77 -7.29
CA ILE A 100 -26.49 11.91 -7.08
C ILE A 100 -26.96 13.08 -7.95
#